data_AF-W5SK78-F1
#
_entry.id   AF-W5SK78-F1
#
_cell.length_a   1.000
_cell.length_b   1.000
_cell.length_c   1.000
_cell.angle_alpha   90.00
_cell.angle_beta   90.00
_cell.angle_gamma   90.00
#
_symmetry.space_group_name_H-M   'P 1'
#
loop_
_entity.id
_entity.type
_entity.pdbx_description
1 polymer ?
#
loop_
_entity_poly.entity_id
_entity_poly.type
_entity_poly.pdbx_seq_one_letter_code
_entity_poly.pdbx_strand_id
1 'polypeptide(L)'
;MYKYLKHILFICLILIYSCTDKLKVHERINLTPTKRTPHIETQQTYETKNFNTIIHGFNKIIEILKEKIIEDEKKIIEDSKKIIEYEKKIIEDSKKIIEDEKKNITNYDQFISWIEKNPDKKKELDKAWTEAYNLLEQRRAENAPEKTLKEYIIDAIDCALNPTCQDTKEQYGTNENQIDVFFEQTLRDIFPDRSDPKEIFIKLQTPDISFIKDNF
;
A
#
# COMPACT_ATOMS: atom_id res chain seq x y z
N MET A 1 -14.61 12.19 18.31
CA MET A 1 -16.00 12.71 18.41
C MET A 1 -16.67 12.48 19.77
N TYR A 2 -16.53 11.33 20.44
CA TYR A 2 -17.24 11.04 21.72
C TYR A 2 -16.79 11.81 22.97
N LYS A 3 -15.63 12.48 22.95
CA LYS A 3 -15.04 13.14 24.14
C LYS A 3 -15.89 14.30 24.69
N TYR A 4 -16.62 15.00 23.83
CA TYR A 4 -17.42 16.17 24.20
C TYR A 4 -18.91 15.87 24.42
N LEU A 5 -19.42 14.77 23.87
CA LEU A 5 -20.81 14.34 24.07
C LEU A 5 -21.12 14.11 25.56
N LYS A 6 -20.15 13.56 26.30
CA LYS A 6 -20.25 13.35 27.75
C LYS A 6 -20.35 14.66 28.54
N HIS A 7 -19.67 15.72 28.08
CA HIS A 7 -19.70 17.03 28.72
C HIS A 7 -21.04 17.73 28.44
N ILE A 8 -21.52 17.67 27.20
CA ILE A 8 -22.83 18.23 26.82
C ILE A 8 -23.97 17.54 27.59
N LEU A 9 -23.96 16.20 27.69
CA LEU A 9 -24.93 15.45 28.49
C LEU A 9 -24.87 15.84 29.97
N PHE A 10 -23.66 16.01 30.53
CA PHE A 10 -23.47 16.43 31.91
C PHE A 10 -24.00 17.85 32.18
N ILE A 11 -23.84 18.76 31.23
CA ILE A 11 -24.36 20.12 31.29
C ILE A 11 -25.89 20.15 31.18
N CYS A 12 -26.48 19.37 30.26
CA CYS A 12 -27.94 19.22 30.18
C CYS A 12 -28.51 18.63 31.49
N LEU A 13 -27.83 17.65 32.08
CA LEU A 13 -28.18 17.10 33.40
C LEU A 13 -28.12 18.15 34.51
N ILE A 14 -27.07 18.97 34.57
CA ILE A 14 -26.96 20.06 35.54
C ILE A 14 -28.07 21.09 35.35
N LEU A 15 -28.39 21.48 34.12
CA LEU A 15 -29.46 22.44 33.83
C LEU A 15 -30.84 21.92 34.20
N ILE A 16 -31.11 20.63 33.94
CA ILE A 16 -32.37 19.98 34.34
C ILE A 16 -32.48 19.93 35.87
N TYR A 17 -31.41 19.51 36.57
CA TYR A 17 -31.41 19.38 38.03
C TYR A 17 -31.44 20.73 38.78
N SER A 18 -30.84 21.78 38.20
CA SER A 18 -30.81 23.12 38.81
C SER A 18 -32.17 23.83 38.75
N CYS A 19 -33.11 23.34 37.92
CA CYS A 19 -34.45 23.90 37.78
C CYS A 19 -35.52 23.14 38.60
N THR A 20 -35.19 22.03 39.27
CA THR A 20 -36.17 21.18 39.96
C THR A 20 -36.39 21.44 41.46
N ASP A 21 -35.63 22.33 42.10
CA ASP A 21 -35.65 22.48 43.58
C ASP A 21 -36.78 23.35 44.17
N LYS A 22 -37.89 23.59 43.46
CA LYS A 22 -39.03 24.38 44.01
C LYS A 22 -40.41 23.75 43.85
N LEU A 23 -40.53 22.42 43.78
CA LEU A 23 -41.85 21.77 43.88
C LEU A 23 -41.91 20.65 44.93
N LYS A 24 -42.32 21.09 46.14
CA LYS A 24 -43.25 20.43 47.08
C LYS A 24 -42.77 19.19 47.84
N VAL A 25 -42.27 19.40 49.06
CA VAL A 25 -42.43 18.45 50.17
C VAL A 25 -42.61 19.20 51.50
N HIS A 26 -43.85 19.58 51.86
CA HIS A 26 -44.46 19.33 53.18
C HIS A 26 -45.84 19.99 53.32
N GLU A 27 -46.84 19.10 53.43
CA GLU A 27 -47.94 19.07 54.40
C GLU A 27 -48.78 20.31 54.79
N ARG A 28 -50.08 20.02 54.92
CA ARG A 28 -51.22 20.91 55.11
C ARG A 28 -51.32 21.51 56.53
N ILE A 29 -51.53 22.83 56.58
CA ILE A 29 -52.54 23.61 57.37
C ILE A 29 -52.33 23.62 58.92
N ASN A 30 -52.06 24.76 59.58
CA ASN A 30 -53.05 25.78 60.01
C ASN A 30 -52.44 27.11 60.54
N LEU A 31 -53.03 28.21 60.05
CA LEU A 31 -53.42 29.48 60.71
C LEU A 31 -52.38 30.35 61.46
N THR A 32 -51.98 31.48 60.86
CA THR A 32 -52.38 32.88 61.21
C THR A 32 -51.55 33.94 60.44
N PRO A 33 -52.05 35.17 60.24
CA PRO A 33 -51.52 36.10 59.25
C PRO A 33 -50.46 37.03 59.84
N THR A 34 -49.26 37.06 59.24
CA THR A 34 -48.29 38.14 59.49
C THR A 34 -47.79 38.72 58.17
N LYS A 35 -47.96 40.05 58.04
CA LYS A 35 -47.43 40.92 56.97
C LYS A 35 -46.00 40.55 56.55
N ARG A 36 -45.72 40.54 55.25
CA ARG A 36 -44.41 40.93 54.68
C ARG A 36 -44.53 41.42 53.23
N THR A 37 -44.10 42.66 53.06
CA THR A 37 -43.34 43.34 52.00
C THR A 37 -43.10 42.63 50.65
N PRO A 38 -43.20 43.34 49.50
CA PRO A 38 -42.83 42.82 48.19
C PRO A 38 -41.30 42.72 48.05
N HIS A 39 -40.80 41.51 47.77
CA HIS A 39 -39.39 41.30 47.39
C HIS A 39 -39.30 40.11 46.42
N ILE A 40 -39.83 40.27 45.21
CA ILE A 40 -39.76 39.24 44.14
C ILE A 40 -39.00 39.76 42.90
N GLU A 41 -38.90 41.08 42.70
CA GLU A 41 -38.32 41.65 41.47
C GLU A 41 -36.80 41.52 41.33
N THR A 42 -36.03 41.39 42.43
CA THR A 42 -34.54 41.36 42.39
C THR A 42 -33.93 39.98 42.16
N GLN A 43 -34.65 38.91 42.52
CA GLN A 43 -34.12 37.55 42.45
C GLN A 43 -34.22 36.99 41.02
N GLN A 44 -35.30 37.34 40.32
CA GLN A 44 -35.57 36.91 38.94
C GLN A 44 -34.64 37.60 37.93
N THR A 45 -34.26 38.86 38.15
CA THR A 45 -33.26 39.58 37.33
C THR A 45 -31.83 39.06 37.57
N TYR A 46 -31.48 38.72 38.81
CA TYR A 46 -30.17 38.14 39.15
C TYR A 46 -29.99 36.71 38.61
N GLU A 47 -31.00 35.85 38.75
CA GLU A 47 -31.02 34.50 38.17
C GLU A 47 -30.89 34.54 36.63
N THR A 48 -31.58 35.48 35.97
CA THR A 48 -31.49 35.70 34.52
C THR A 48 -30.09 36.17 34.10
N LYS A 49 -29.43 37.05 34.89
CA LYS A 49 -28.06 37.52 34.63
C LYS A 49 -27.02 36.40 34.75
N ASN A 50 -27.17 35.53 35.75
CA ASN A 50 -26.27 34.38 35.94
C ASN A 50 -26.42 33.37 34.79
N PHE A 51 -27.66 33.07 34.38
CA PHE A 51 -27.92 32.19 33.24
C PHE A 51 -27.31 32.72 31.93
N ASN A 52 -27.49 34.01 31.62
CA ASN A 52 -26.90 34.64 30.43
C ASN A 52 -25.37 34.58 30.43
N THR A 53 -24.75 34.69 31.60
CA THR A 53 -23.29 34.56 31.76
C THR A 53 -22.81 33.14 31.45
N ILE A 54 -23.56 32.12 31.91
CA ILE A 54 -23.29 30.71 31.61
C ILE A 54 -23.42 30.43 30.10
N ILE A 55 -24.49 30.91 29.46
CA ILE A 55 -24.69 30.76 28.00
C ILE A 55 -23.56 31.43 27.21
N HIS A 56 -23.12 32.63 27.63
CA HIS A 56 -21.97 33.29 27.00
C HIS A 56 -20.70 32.44 27.11
N GLY A 57 -20.45 31.82 28.28
CA GLY A 57 -19.35 30.88 28.47
C GLY A 57 -19.39 29.71 27.48
N PHE A 58 -20.57 29.10 27.28
CA PHE A 58 -20.75 28.02 26.31
C PHE A 58 -20.53 28.48 24.87
N ASN A 59 -21.09 29.63 24.49
CA ASN A 59 -20.88 30.18 23.15
C ASN A 59 -19.39 30.42 22.88
N LYS A 60 -18.64 30.95 23.85
CA LYS A 60 -17.19 31.14 23.70
C LYS A 60 -16.44 29.82 23.49
N ILE A 61 -16.80 28.76 24.21
CA ILE A 61 -16.22 27.43 24.01
C ILE A 61 -16.58 26.85 22.64
N ILE A 62 -17.82 27.01 22.19
CA ILE A 62 -18.26 26.56 20.86
C ILE A 62 -17.45 27.26 19.76
N GLU A 63 -17.24 28.57 19.84
CA GLU A 63 -16.43 29.30 18.85
C GLU A 63 -14.97 28.81 18.82
N ILE A 64 -14.35 28.60 19.98
CA ILE A 64 -12.99 28.02 20.07
C ILE A 64 -12.94 26.61 19.44
N LEU A 65 -13.95 25.79 19.69
CA LEU A 65 -14.02 24.44 19.12
C LEU A 65 -14.21 24.48 17.61
N LYS A 66 -15.03 25.39 17.07
CA LYS A 66 -15.21 25.58 15.63
C LYS A 66 -13.89 25.97 14.96
N GLU A 67 -13.19 26.97 15.49
CA GLU A 67 -11.89 27.41 14.95
C GLU A 67 -10.89 26.25 14.92
N LYS A 68 -10.82 25.47 16.01
CA LYS A 68 -9.93 24.32 16.09
C LYS A 68 -10.28 23.22 15.09
N ILE A 69 -11.57 22.90 14.92
CA ILE A 69 -12.02 21.92 13.93
C ILE A 69 -11.63 22.36 12.52
N ILE A 70 -11.86 23.63 12.18
CA ILE A 70 -11.49 24.18 10.86
C ILE A 70 -9.99 24.07 10.62
N GLU A 71 -9.16 24.35 11.62
CA GLU A 71 -7.70 24.24 11.48
C GLU A 71 -7.24 22.79 11.34
N ASP A 72 -7.81 21.87 12.13
CA ASP A 72 -7.54 20.45 12.02
C ASP A 72 -7.96 19.91 10.63
N GLU A 73 -9.12 20.33 10.11
CA GLU A 73 -9.60 19.98 8.76
C GLU A 73 -8.67 20.49 7.66
N LYS A 74 -8.21 21.74 7.75
CA LYS A 74 -7.23 22.30 6.79
C LYS A 74 -5.96 21.47 6.75
N LYS A 75 -5.45 21.06 7.91
CA LYS A 75 -4.25 20.23 8.00
C LYS A 75 -4.46 18.87 7.35
N ILE A 76 -5.60 18.22 7.62
CA ILE A 76 -5.96 16.93 6.99
C ILE A 76 -6.04 17.07 5.46
N ILE A 77 -6.65 18.15 4.96
CA ILE A 77 -6.74 18.43 3.52
C ILE A 77 -5.35 18.58 2.92
N GLU A 78 -4.45 19.31 3.59
CA GLU A 78 -3.10 19.53 3.10
C GLU A 78 -2.25 18.26 3.08
N ASP A 79 -2.35 17.44 4.12
CA ASP A 79 -1.68 16.14 4.17
C ASP A 79 -2.24 15.19 3.09
N SER A 80 -3.56 15.23 2.85
CA SER A 80 -4.21 14.45 1.79
C SER A 80 -3.72 14.85 0.39
N LYS A 81 -3.50 16.15 0.13
CA LYS A 81 -2.94 16.61 -1.16
C LYS A 81 -1.55 16.04 -1.41
N LYS A 82 -0.69 16.00 -0.38
CA LYS A 82 0.67 15.45 -0.48
C LYS A 82 0.65 13.96 -0.81
N ILE A 83 -0.27 13.20 -0.19
CA ILE A 83 -0.47 11.77 -0.51
C ILE A 83 -0.87 11.61 -1.98
N ILE A 84 -1.85 12.39 -2.46
CA ILE A 84 -2.29 12.36 -3.86
C ILE A 84 -1.14 12.69 -4.82
N GLU A 85 -0.27 13.65 -4.49
CA GLU A 85 0.90 13.99 -5.30
C GLU A 85 1.91 12.83 -5.35
N TYR A 86 2.16 12.16 -4.22
CA TYR A 86 3.01 10.99 -4.16
C TYR A 86 2.45 9.81 -4.97
N GLU A 87 1.15 9.53 -4.84
CA GLU A 87 0.47 8.48 -5.61
C GLU A 87 0.53 8.77 -7.12
N LYS A 88 0.34 10.03 -7.54
CA LYS A 88 0.51 10.42 -8.95
C LYS A 88 1.92 10.12 -9.47
N LYS A 89 2.95 10.36 -8.66
CA LYS A 89 4.33 10.04 -9.03
C LYS A 89 4.53 8.53 -9.21
N ILE A 90 4.02 7.71 -8.27
CA ILE A 90 4.06 6.25 -8.39
C ILE A 90 3.39 5.78 -9.67
N ILE A 91 2.21 6.34 -9.99
CA ILE A 91 1.47 6.00 -11.22
C ILE A 91 2.30 6.32 -12.45
N GLU A 92 2.97 7.48 -12.49
CA GLU A 92 3.81 7.87 -13.62
C GLU A 92 5.04 6.97 -13.78
N ASP A 93 5.73 6.68 -12.67
CA ASP A 93 6.86 5.74 -12.66
C ASP A 93 6.41 4.34 -13.13
N SER A 94 5.23 3.89 -12.70
CA SER A 94 4.65 2.60 -13.10
C SER A 94 4.32 2.56 -14.60
N LYS A 95 3.79 3.65 -15.18
CA LYS A 95 3.55 3.72 -16.63
C LYS A 95 4.85 3.57 -17.41
N LYS A 96 5.91 4.25 -16.97
CA LYS A 96 7.21 4.16 -17.62
C LYS A 96 7.75 2.72 -17.61
N ILE A 97 7.64 2.02 -16.48
CA ILE A 97 8.02 0.60 -16.38
C ILE A 97 7.23 -0.24 -17.40
N ILE A 98 5.91 -0.05 -17.49
CA ILE A 98 5.07 -0.77 -18.46
C ILE A 98 5.47 -0.47 -19.91
N GLU A 99 5.84 0.77 -20.22
CA GLU A 99 6.32 1.14 -21.56
C GLU A 99 7.67 0.48 -21.89
N ASP A 100 8.59 0.48 -20.93
CA ASP A 100 9.89 -0.19 -21.07
C ASP A 100 9.72 -1.72 -21.24
N GLU A 101 8.83 -2.36 -20.49
CA GLU A 101 8.51 -3.79 -20.65
C GLU A 101 7.91 -4.11 -22.03
N LYS A 102 6.97 -3.28 -22.52
CA LYS A 102 6.41 -3.44 -23.87
C LYS A 102 7.48 -3.32 -24.96
N LYS A 103 8.42 -2.40 -24.79
CA LYS A 103 9.57 -2.25 -25.69
C LYS A 103 10.43 -3.52 -25.66
N ASN A 104 10.71 -4.08 -24.48
CA ASN A 104 11.50 -5.30 -24.35
C ASN A 104 10.84 -6.50 -25.04
N ILE A 105 9.53 -6.67 -24.87
CA ILE A 105 8.74 -7.70 -25.56
C ILE A 105 8.83 -7.51 -27.07
N THR A 106 8.68 -6.27 -27.55
CA THR A 106 8.79 -5.96 -28.99
C THR A 106 10.18 -6.30 -29.54
N ASN A 107 11.24 -5.96 -28.82
CA ASN A 107 12.62 -6.28 -29.20
C ASN A 107 12.85 -7.80 -29.24
N TYR A 108 12.29 -8.53 -28.27
CA TYR A 108 12.32 -9.99 -28.24
C TYR A 108 11.63 -10.60 -29.46
N ASP A 109 10.39 -10.19 -29.75
CA ASP A 109 9.62 -10.70 -30.90
C ASP A 109 10.34 -10.41 -32.23
N GLN A 110 10.94 -9.22 -32.37
CA GLN A 110 11.74 -8.86 -33.52
C GLN A 110 12.99 -9.76 -33.66
N PHE A 111 13.68 -10.02 -32.56
CA PHE A 111 14.82 -10.92 -32.54
C PHE A 111 14.43 -12.35 -32.90
N ILE A 112 13.34 -12.89 -32.32
CA ILE A 112 12.83 -14.23 -32.64
C ILE A 112 12.47 -14.33 -34.12
N SER A 113 11.69 -13.36 -34.65
CA SER A 113 11.35 -13.33 -36.08
C SER A 113 12.59 -13.26 -36.98
N TRP A 114 13.63 -12.56 -36.54
CA TRP A 114 14.88 -12.46 -37.27
C TRP A 114 15.67 -13.76 -37.21
N ILE A 115 15.88 -14.36 -36.04
CA ILE A 115 16.71 -15.57 -35.90
C ILE A 115 16.08 -16.78 -36.60
N GLU A 116 14.73 -16.87 -36.62
CA GLU A 116 14.00 -17.90 -37.37
C GLU A 116 14.27 -17.85 -38.89
N LYS A 117 14.48 -16.65 -39.43
CA LYS A 117 14.81 -16.44 -40.85
C LYS A 117 16.30 -16.63 -41.17
N ASN A 118 17.14 -16.82 -40.15
CA ASN A 118 18.59 -16.91 -40.27
C ASN A 118 19.12 -18.23 -39.66
N PRO A 119 18.89 -19.39 -40.33
CA PRO A 119 19.23 -20.71 -39.77
C PRO A 119 20.72 -20.89 -39.48
N ASP A 120 21.62 -20.25 -40.23
CA ASP A 120 23.06 -20.32 -39.94
C ASP A 120 23.43 -19.56 -38.66
N LYS A 121 22.75 -18.44 -38.38
CA LYS A 121 22.89 -17.71 -37.12
C LYS A 121 22.33 -18.51 -35.95
N LYS A 122 21.26 -19.26 -36.16
CA LYS A 122 20.76 -20.20 -35.15
C LYS A 122 21.81 -21.26 -34.79
N LYS A 123 22.52 -21.83 -35.77
CA LYS A 123 23.63 -22.77 -35.52
C LYS A 123 24.80 -22.12 -34.79
N GLU A 124 25.12 -20.86 -35.09
CA GLU A 124 26.15 -20.10 -34.38
C GLU A 124 25.78 -19.93 -32.89
N LEU A 125 24.51 -19.62 -32.57
CA LEU A 125 24.05 -19.56 -31.19
C LEU A 125 24.04 -20.92 -30.50
N ASP A 126 23.57 -21.96 -31.18
CA ASP A 126 23.57 -23.33 -30.65
C ASP A 126 24.99 -23.77 -30.21
N LYS A 127 25.99 -23.45 -31.03
CA LYS A 127 27.39 -23.66 -30.70
C LYS A 127 27.86 -22.81 -29.52
N ALA A 128 27.47 -21.53 -29.48
CA ALA A 128 27.85 -20.62 -28.39
C ALA A 128 27.25 -21.04 -27.04
N TRP A 129 26.06 -21.63 -27.05
CA TRP A 129 25.33 -22.06 -25.86
C TRP A 129 25.62 -23.49 -25.43
N THR A 130 26.50 -24.22 -26.15
CA THR A 130 26.78 -25.64 -25.88
C THR A 130 27.26 -25.89 -24.44
N GLU A 131 28.12 -25.05 -23.86
CA GLU A 131 28.55 -25.21 -22.46
C GLU A 131 27.37 -25.05 -21.49
N ALA A 132 26.52 -24.04 -21.69
CA ALA A 132 25.32 -23.83 -20.89
C ALA A 132 24.36 -25.03 -20.99
N TYR A 133 24.12 -25.55 -22.19
CA TYR A 133 23.28 -26.72 -22.41
C TYR A 133 23.82 -27.96 -21.72
N ASN A 134 25.13 -28.20 -21.79
CA ASN A 134 25.74 -29.35 -21.12
C ASN A 134 25.60 -29.26 -19.60
N LEU A 135 25.78 -28.06 -19.02
CA LEU A 135 25.61 -27.84 -17.58
C LEU A 135 24.14 -28.05 -17.15
N LEU A 136 23.19 -27.49 -17.89
CA LEU A 136 21.76 -27.68 -17.60
C LEU A 136 21.33 -29.14 -17.77
N GLU A 137 21.86 -29.84 -18.77
CA GLU A 137 21.57 -31.25 -19.01
C GLU A 137 22.16 -32.16 -17.93
N GLN A 138 23.38 -31.86 -17.47
CA GLN A 138 23.97 -32.55 -16.33
C GLN A 138 23.07 -32.40 -15.09
N ARG A 139 22.66 -31.17 -14.77
CA ARG A 139 21.78 -30.87 -13.62
C ARG A 139 20.44 -31.58 -13.71
N ARG A 140 19.82 -31.56 -14.89
CA ARG A 140 18.59 -32.31 -15.18
C ARG A 140 18.79 -33.80 -14.92
N ALA A 141 19.87 -34.39 -15.43
CA ALA A 141 20.13 -35.82 -15.28
C ALA A 141 20.33 -36.24 -13.82
N GLU A 142 20.90 -35.36 -12.98
CA GLU A 142 21.11 -35.60 -11.56
C GLU A 142 19.81 -35.44 -10.74
N ASN A 143 18.99 -34.43 -11.03
CA ASN A 143 17.88 -34.02 -10.16
C ASN A 143 16.47 -34.38 -10.67
N ALA A 144 16.32 -34.58 -11.98
CA ALA A 144 15.06 -34.93 -12.63
C ALA A 144 15.30 -35.78 -13.89
N PRO A 145 15.95 -36.96 -13.77
CA PRO A 145 16.32 -37.79 -14.92
C PRO A 145 15.14 -38.22 -15.78
N GLU A 146 13.94 -38.27 -15.20
CA GLU A 146 12.68 -38.60 -15.86
C GLU A 146 12.13 -37.49 -16.77
N LYS A 147 12.58 -36.24 -16.59
CA LYS A 147 12.14 -35.08 -17.38
C LYS A 147 13.04 -34.87 -18.59
N THR A 148 12.50 -34.31 -19.66
CA THR A 148 13.32 -33.72 -20.74
C THR A 148 13.98 -32.41 -20.29
N LEU A 149 15.06 -31.99 -20.95
CA LEU A 149 15.72 -30.71 -20.64
C LEU A 149 14.76 -29.51 -20.73
N LYS A 150 13.89 -29.53 -21.72
CA LYS A 150 12.87 -28.51 -21.91
C LYS A 150 11.90 -28.45 -20.72
N GLU A 151 11.37 -29.59 -20.30
CA GLU A 151 10.45 -29.66 -19.14
C GLU A 151 11.14 -29.19 -17.87
N TYR A 152 12.38 -29.64 -17.64
CA TYR A 152 13.14 -29.23 -16.46
C TYR A 152 13.41 -27.72 -16.39
N ILE A 153 13.74 -27.08 -17.52
CA ILE A 153 13.90 -25.61 -17.59
C ILE A 153 12.56 -24.90 -17.37
N ILE A 154 11.47 -25.37 -17.99
CA ILE A 154 10.14 -24.77 -17.83
C ILE A 154 9.68 -24.88 -16.37
N ASP A 155 9.81 -26.07 -15.77
CA ASP A 155 9.42 -26.30 -14.39
C ASP A 155 10.22 -25.44 -13.41
N ALA A 156 11.50 -25.17 -13.71
CA ALA A 156 12.30 -24.23 -12.94
C ALA A 156 11.71 -22.82 -13.02
N ILE A 157 11.44 -22.31 -14.22
CA ILE A 157 10.88 -20.95 -14.40
C ILE A 157 9.49 -20.84 -13.75
N ASP A 158 8.62 -21.84 -13.96
CA ASP A 158 7.28 -21.88 -13.37
C ASP A 158 7.34 -21.94 -11.84
N CYS A 159 8.33 -22.65 -11.29
CA CYS A 159 8.57 -22.70 -9.85
C CYS A 159 8.96 -21.32 -9.29
N ALA A 160 9.85 -20.58 -9.96
CA ALA A 160 10.26 -19.24 -9.52
C ALA A 160 9.10 -18.24 -9.48
N LEU A 161 8.16 -18.35 -10.42
CA LEU A 161 6.97 -17.50 -10.49
C LEU A 161 5.84 -17.91 -9.52
N ASN A 162 5.95 -19.09 -8.90
CA ASN A 162 4.93 -19.62 -8.00
C ASN A 162 5.38 -19.52 -6.54
N PRO A 163 4.79 -18.63 -5.70
CA PRO A 163 5.14 -18.47 -4.29
C PRO A 163 4.96 -19.74 -3.44
N THR A 164 4.20 -20.72 -3.93
CA THR A 164 3.96 -21.99 -3.24
C THR A 164 4.94 -23.08 -3.66
N CYS A 165 5.73 -22.86 -4.71
CA CYS A 165 6.79 -23.79 -5.07
C CYS A 165 7.86 -23.75 -4.00
N GLN A 166 8.04 -24.88 -3.31
CA GLN A 166 9.21 -25.08 -2.49
C GLN A 166 10.23 -25.77 -3.38
N ASP A 167 11.18 -25.01 -3.93
CA ASP A 167 12.42 -25.63 -4.38
C ASP A 167 13.05 -26.24 -3.12
N THR A 168 12.91 -27.55 -2.99
CA THR A 168 13.43 -28.30 -1.84
C THR A 168 14.93 -28.45 -2.02
N LYS A 169 15.63 -27.30 -1.98
CA LYS A 169 17.08 -27.10 -1.91
C LYS A 169 17.86 -28.20 -2.60
N GLU A 170 17.91 -28.13 -3.93
CA GLU A 170 18.88 -28.76 -4.84
C GLU A 170 18.26 -29.05 -6.22
N GLN A 171 16.94 -28.91 -6.41
CA GLN A 171 16.34 -29.29 -7.69
C GLN A 171 16.72 -28.34 -8.82
N TYR A 172 16.71 -27.03 -8.60
CA TYR A 172 17.04 -26.02 -9.63
C TYR A 172 18.20 -25.10 -9.25
N GLY A 173 18.74 -25.26 -8.04
CA GLY A 173 19.96 -24.59 -7.57
C GLY A 173 20.29 -24.91 -6.12
N THR A 174 21.45 -24.44 -5.66
CA THR A 174 21.99 -24.71 -4.32
C THR A 174 21.41 -23.76 -3.26
N ASN A 175 21.29 -22.47 -3.60
CA ASN A 175 20.81 -21.41 -2.69
C ASN A 175 19.49 -20.78 -3.15
N GLU A 176 19.26 -20.77 -4.46
CA GLU A 176 18.09 -20.20 -5.13
C GLU A 176 17.87 -20.96 -6.44
N ASN A 177 16.80 -20.65 -7.16
CA ASN A 177 16.56 -21.22 -8.48
C ASN A 177 17.52 -20.60 -9.52
N GLN A 178 18.71 -21.19 -9.64
CA GLN A 178 19.79 -20.67 -10.50
C GLN A 178 19.46 -20.75 -11.99
N ILE A 179 18.58 -21.67 -12.39
CA ILE A 179 18.11 -21.77 -13.78
C ILE A 179 17.26 -20.54 -14.13
N ASP A 180 16.32 -20.16 -13.27
CA ASP A 180 15.51 -18.94 -13.45
C ASP A 180 16.41 -17.70 -13.51
N VAL A 181 17.29 -17.53 -12.52
CA VAL A 181 18.23 -16.39 -12.46
C VAL A 181 19.08 -16.29 -13.75
N PHE A 182 19.56 -17.43 -14.27
CA PHE A 182 20.34 -17.44 -15.51
C PHE A 182 19.56 -16.90 -16.72
N PHE A 183 18.31 -17.34 -16.90
CA PHE A 183 17.47 -16.86 -18.01
C PHE A 183 17.00 -15.41 -17.79
N GLU A 184 16.60 -15.05 -16.57
CA GLU A 184 16.17 -13.70 -16.23
C GLU A 184 17.29 -12.68 -16.50
N GLN A 185 18.51 -12.94 -15.99
CA GLN A 185 19.63 -12.02 -16.18
C GLN A 185 20.05 -11.93 -17.65
N THR A 186 20.01 -13.05 -18.39
CA THR A 186 20.25 -13.04 -19.83
C THR A 186 19.26 -12.09 -20.53
N LEU A 187 17.96 -12.17 -20.22
CA LEU A 187 16.96 -11.29 -20.82
C LEU A 187 17.18 -9.83 -20.41
N ARG A 188 17.42 -9.59 -19.11
CA ARG A 188 17.61 -8.27 -18.53
C ARG A 188 18.83 -7.55 -19.07
N ASP A 189 19.93 -8.25 -19.34
CA ASP A 189 21.16 -7.61 -19.82
C ASP A 189 21.12 -7.30 -21.31
N ILE A 190 20.25 -7.99 -22.06
CA ILE A 190 20.25 -7.95 -23.51
C ILE A 190 19.18 -7.03 -24.08
N PHE A 191 17.92 -7.14 -23.64
CA PHE A 191 16.77 -6.55 -24.33
C PHE A 191 16.41 -5.08 -23.97
N PRO A 192 16.71 -4.53 -22.77
CA PRO A 192 16.37 -3.14 -22.42
C PRO A 192 16.92 -2.08 -23.37
N ASP A 193 18.18 -2.26 -23.78
CA ASP A 193 18.93 -1.24 -24.53
C ASP A 193 19.08 -1.55 -26.02
N ARG A 194 18.54 -2.66 -26.52
CA ARG A 194 18.81 -3.15 -27.88
C ARG A 194 17.54 -3.42 -28.64
N SER A 195 17.39 -2.75 -29.79
CA SER A 195 16.29 -2.97 -30.73
C SER A 195 16.74 -3.61 -32.04
N ASP A 196 18.05 -3.61 -32.37
CA ASP A 196 18.57 -4.32 -33.53
C ASP A 196 18.78 -5.81 -33.21
N PRO A 197 18.10 -6.75 -33.89
CA PRO A 197 18.31 -8.18 -33.74
C PRO A 197 19.77 -8.64 -33.88
N LYS A 198 20.58 -7.94 -34.70
CA LYS A 198 22.00 -8.28 -34.87
C LYS A 198 22.84 -7.94 -33.65
N GLU A 199 22.53 -6.85 -32.96
CA GLU A 199 23.21 -6.48 -31.72
C GLU A 199 22.83 -7.44 -30.58
N ILE A 200 21.55 -7.81 -30.51
CA ILE A 200 21.04 -8.84 -29.59
C ILE A 200 21.76 -10.17 -29.84
N PHE A 201 21.87 -10.57 -31.11
CA PHE A 201 22.60 -11.78 -31.51
C PHE A 201 24.05 -11.77 -31.01
N ILE A 202 24.80 -10.68 -31.24
CA ILE A 202 26.21 -10.57 -30.81
C ILE A 202 26.32 -10.77 -29.29
N LYS A 203 25.38 -10.22 -28.51
CA LYS A 203 25.37 -10.40 -27.05
C LYS A 203 25.05 -11.83 -26.63
N LEU A 204 24.11 -12.49 -27.31
CA LEU A 204 23.78 -13.88 -27.06
C LEU A 204 24.89 -14.86 -27.46
N GLN A 205 25.93 -14.45 -28.21
CA GLN A 205 27.07 -15.32 -28.52
C GLN A 205 28.00 -15.58 -27.32
N THR A 206 27.83 -14.84 -26.22
CA THR A 206 28.64 -14.99 -25.01
C THR A 206 27.73 -15.04 -23.78
N PRO A 207 26.98 -16.14 -23.58
CA PRO A 207 26.12 -16.27 -22.40
C PRO A 207 26.95 -16.24 -21.12
N ASP A 208 26.51 -15.47 -20.13
CA ASP A 208 27.10 -15.51 -18.78
C ASP A 208 26.59 -16.74 -18.04
N ILE A 209 27.36 -17.82 -18.12
CA ILE A 209 27.04 -19.09 -17.47
C ILE A 209 27.43 -19.14 -15.99
N SER A 210 27.94 -18.05 -15.41
CA SER A 210 28.43 -18.05 -14.02
C SER A 210 27.36 -18.52 -13.02
N PHE A 211 26.09 -18.19 -13.28
CA PHE A 211 24.93 -18.60 -12.47
C PHE A 211 24.69 -20.11 -12.44
N ILE A 212 25.10 -20.85 -13.48
CA ILE A 212 24.88 -22.29 -13.63
C ILE A 212 26.18 -23.10 -13.61
N LYS A 213 27.29 -22.48 -13.21
CA LYS A 213 28.64 -23.07 -13.25
C LYS A 213 29.12 -23.59 -11.90
N ASP A 214 28.40 -23.34 -10.82
CA ASP A 214 28.75 -23.97 -9.54
C ASP A 214 28.53 -25.49 -9.60
N ASN A 215 29.42 -26.20 -8.91
CA ASN A 215 29.20 -27.59 -8.59
C ASN A 215 28.14 -27.60 -7.50
N PHE A 216 26.99 -28.22 -7.78
CA PHE A 216 26.03 -28.59 -6.75
C PHE A 216 26.73 -29.39 -5.64
#